data_AF-A0A1V2NG29-F1
#
_entry.id   AF-A0A1V2NG29-F1
#
_cell.length_a   1.000
_cell.length_b   1.000
_cell.length_c   1.000
_cell.angle_alpha   90.00
_cell.angle_beta   90.00
_cell.angle_gamma   90.00
#
_symmetry.space_group_name_H-M   'P 1'
#
loop_
_entity.id
_entity.type
_entity.pdbx_description
1 polymer ?
#
loop_
_entity_poly.entity_id
_entity_poly.type
_entity_poly.pdbx_seq_one_letter_code
_entity_poly.pdbx_strand_id
1 'polypeptide(L)'
;MTRYANGEAPLSDLVYLGPEFYLPSGTAARWRALQRLGLEKYGVWLVPTPGWNGYRPLSIQYQYRAELGIWAAVPRTSSHGLTFNGRDMAAIDVNNWRALAPWSESLAWARFVALCRIVGFIVDFVSPQELWHIGDPDPYTIPAFAVVTINPGTTRMPEPEEDDMPTIISSPIGQSLSIGGVVVPFPTPDDVKSTKSTTGAPVQIMETTSVMHSSIIAAAARQDAAAAQLPIVVYAQGGNGTVYIYEAGRIDYLTEETVLHDLLARGAQSVTWPQGEIDSLRKQQQGA
;
A
#
# COMPACT_ATOMS: atom_id res chain seq x y z
N MET A 1 -3.78 32.07 11.54
CA MET A 1 -4.28 32.40 10.18
C MET A 1 -4.03 31.19 9.30
N THR A 2 -4.88 30.95 8.29
CA THR A 2 -4.63 29.90 7.30
C THR A 2 -3.49 30.30 6.38
N ARG A 3 -2.72 29.32 5.90
CA ARG A 3 -1.58 29.57 5.01
C ARG A 3 -2.01 29.90 3.57
N TYR A 4 -3.05 29.23 3.09
CA TYR A 4 -3.63 29.45 1.76
C TYR A 4 -5.16 29.55 1.88
N ALA A 5 -5.81 30.09 0.85
CA ALA A 5 -7.25 29.92 0.71
C ALA A 5 -7.56 28.46 0.33
N ASN A 6 -8.78 28.01 0.69
CA ASN A 6 -9.18 26.63 0.46
C ASN A 6 -9.14 26.26 -1.04
N GLY A 7 -8.34 25.24 -1.36
CA GLY A 7 -8.15 24.74 -2.74
C GLY A 7 -7.20 25.60 -3.59
N GLU A 8 -6.46 26.53 -2.99
CA GLU A 8 -5.58 27.47 -3.70
C GLU A 8 -4.11 27.38 -3.29
N ALA A 9 -3.70 26.28 -2.63
CA ALA A 9 -2.28 26.03 -2.41
C ALA A 9 -1.56 25.71 -3.72
N PRO A 10 -0.39 26.31 -4.00
CA PRO A 10 0.39 25.96 -5.17
C PRO A 10 0.96 24.54 -4.99
N LEU A 11 0.89 23.71 -6.04
CA LEU A 11 1.41 22.33 -5.98
C LEU A 11 2.91 22.27 -5.67
N SER A 12 3.67 23.32 -6.02
CA SER A 12 5.09 23.45 -5.70
C SER A 12 5.39 23.44 -4.20
N ASP A 13 4.40 23.78 -3.37
CA ASP A 13 4.54 23.84 -1.91
C ASP A 13 4.13 22.53 -1.23
N LEU A 14 3.75 21.52 -2.02
CA LEU A 14 3.26 20.23 -1.56
C LEU A 14 4.21 19.10 -1.97
N VAL A 15 4.19 18.03 -1.19
CA VAL A 15 4.92 16.80 -1.48
C VAL A 15 4.07 15.95 -2.42
N TYR A 16 4.62 15.66 -3.60
CA TYR A 16 4.06 14.67 -4.52
C TYR A 16 4.30 13.25 -3.99
N LEU A 17 3.23 12.47 -3.82
CA LEU A 17 3.30 11.10 -3.32
C LEU A 17 2.70 10.07 -4.30
N GLY A 18 2.12 10.53 -5.41
CA GLY A 18 1.53 9.71 -6.46
C GLY A 18 0.54 10.52 -7.31
N PRO A 19 0.00 9.94 -8.39
CA PRO A 19 -0.98 10.61 -9.24
C PRO A 19 -2.12 11.19 -8.41
N GLU A 20 -2.35 12.50 -8.56
CA GLU A 20 -3.41 13.24 -7.86
C GLU A 20 -3.33 13.20 -6.32
N PHE A 21 -2.18 12.79 -5.77
CA PHE A 21 -1.97 12.66 -4.33
C PHE A 21 -0.80 13.53 -3.87
N TYR A 22 -1.16 14.74 -3.45
CA TYR A 22 -0.26 15.76 -2.94
C TYR A 22 -0.60 16.04 -1.48
N LEU A 23 0.40 16.21 -0.61
CA LEU A 23 0.20 16.53 0.80
C LEU A 23 1.18 17.62 1.27
N PRO A 24 0.78 18.47 2.23
CA PRO A 24 1.72 19.27 3.00
C PRO A 24 2.81 18.39 3.65
N SER A 25 4.02 18.91 3.85
CA SER A 25 5.16 18.13 4.32
C SER A 25 4.94 17.46 5.69
N GLY A 26 4.27 18.12 6.62
CA GLY A 26 3.91 17.54 7.92
C GLY A 26 2.90 16.39 7.76
N THR A 27 1.85 16.61 6.97
CA THR A 27 0.85 15.58 6.66
C THR A 27 1.45 14.39 5.92
N ALA A 28 2.35 14.62 4.96
CA ALA A 28 3.06 13.55 4.26
C ALA A 28 3.87 12.67 5.23
N ALA A 29 4.56 13.28 6.20
CA ALA A 29 5.32 12.55 7.21
C ALA A 29 4.40 11.72 8.13
N ARG A 30 3.28 12.29 8.59
CA ARG A 30 2.28 11.56 9.38
C ARG A 30 1.65 10.41 8.58
N TRP A 31 1.38 10.63 7.29
CA TRP A 31 0.83 9.60 6.40
C TRP A 31 1.79 8.41 6.26
N ARG A 32 3.09 8.65 6.02
CA ARG A 32 4.09 7.58 5.97
C ARG A 32 4.21 6.83 7.29
N ALA A 33 4.16 7.54 8.42
CA ALA A 33 4.16 6.90 9.73
C ALA A 33 2.90 6.04 9.96
N LEU A 34 1.73 6.50 9.50
CA LEU A 34 0.49 5.72 9.55
C LEU A 34 0.58 4.44 8.72
N GLN A 35 1.09 4.52 7.47
CA GLN A 35 1.31 3.36 6.62
C GLN A 35 2.28 2.35 7.28
N ARG A 36 3.40 2.83 7.83
CA ARG A 36 4.37 2.01 8.57
C ARG A 36 3.71 1.27 9.73
N LEU A 37 2.96 1.98 10.59
CA LEU A 37 2.31 1.37 11.75
C LEU A 37 1.20 0.37 11.35
N GLY A 38 0.45 0.65 10.28
CA GLY A 38 -0.53 -0.28 9.73
C GLY A 38 0.13 -1.60 9.28
N LEU A 39 1.26 -1.49 8.59
CA LEU A 39 2.03 -2.65 8.14
C LEU A 39 2.64 -3.41 9.33
N GLU A 40 3.36 -2.73 10.23
CA GLU A 40 4.04 -3.35 11.36
C GLU A 40 3.09 -4.04 12.35
N LYS A 41 1.93 -3.43 12.65
CA LYS A 41 1.01 -3.94 13.68
C LYS A 41 -0.01 -4.94 13.13
N TYR A 42 -0.39 -4.81 11.87
CA TYR A 42 -1.53 -5.53 11.32
C TYR A 42 -1.25 -6.19 9.96
N GLY A 43 -0.05 -6.03 9.40
CA GLY A 43 0.29 -6.56 8.07
C GLY A 43 -0.47 -5.86 6.93
N VAL A 44 -0.97 -4.65 7.15
CA VAL A 44 -1.80 -3.92 6.18
C VAL A 44 -1.11 -2.65 5.74
N TRP A 45 -0.75 -2.59 4.45
CA TRP A 45 -0.33 -1.33 3.83
C TRP A 45 -1.56 -0.47 3.51
N LEU A 46 -1.69 0.68 4.18
CA LEU A 46 -2.82 1.57 3.96
C LEU A 46 -2.65 2.37 2.65
N VAL A 47 -3.72 2.48 1.87
CA VAL A 47 -3.72 3.09 0.53
C VAL A 47 -4.74 4.23 0.49
N PRO A 48 -4.41 5.40 -0.08
CA PRO A 48 -5.39 6.46 -0.26
C PRO A 48 -6.47 6.02 -1.26
N THR A 49 -7.68 6.56 -1.12
CA THR A 49 -8.73 6.41 -2.13
C THR A 49 -8.24 7.03 -3.45
N PRO A 50 -8.38 6.35 -4.61
CA PRO A 50 -7.97 6.91 -5.89
C PRO A 50 -8.61 8.27 -6.19
N GLY A 51 -7.86 9.17 -6.80
CA GLY A 51 -8.29 10.55 -7.09
C GLY A 51 -7.67 11.60 -6.17
N TRP A 52 -8.22 12.81 -6.22
CA TRP A 52 -7.78 13.97 -5.43
C TRP A 52 -8.27 13.88 -3.97
N ASN A 53 -7.75 12.88 -3.26
CA ASN A 53 -8.12 12.55 -1.88
C ASN A 53 -6.99 12.83 -0.86
N GLY A 54 -5.99 13.61 -1.27
CA GLY A 54 -5.08 14.32 -0.37
C GLY A 54 -5.42 15.81 -0.39
N TYR A 55 -4.55 16.63 -0.97
CA TYR A 55 -4.91 17.95 -1.46
C TYR A 55 -5.87 17.86 -2.64
N ARG A 56 -6.88 18.74 -2.70
CA ARG A 56 -7.79 18.90 -3.84
C ARG A 56 -7.85 20.36 -4.28
N PRO A 57 -7.39 20.69 -5.50
CA PRO A 57 -7.49 22.04 -6.04
C PRO A 57 -8.95 22.50 -6.17
N LEU A 58 -9.16 23.82 -6.09
CA LEU A 58 -10.50 24.42 -6.16
C LEU A 58 -11.26 24.03 -7.45
N SER A 59 -10.57 24.00 -8.60
CA SER A 59 -11.14 23.58 -9.88
C SER A 59 -11.65 22.13 -9.84
N ILE A 60 -10.92 21.23 -9.19
CA ILE A 60 -11.34 19.83 -9.00
C ILE A 60 -12.51 19.74 -8.03
N GLN A 61 -12.54 20.55 -6.96
CA GLN A 61 -13.70 20.59 -6.07
C GLN A 61 -14.96 21.07 -6.79
N TYR A 62 -14.86 21.98 -7.76
CA TYR A 62 -15.99 22.33 -8.63
C TYR A 62 -16.47 21.14 -9.47
N GLN A 63 -15.54 20.37 -10.05
CA GLN A 63 -15.88 19.15 -10.81
C GLN A 63 -16.59 18.12 -9.93
N TYR A 64 -16.03 17.80 -8.75
CA TYR A 64 -16.63 16.87 -7.80
C TYR A 64 -18.02 17.32 -7.34
N ARG A 65 -18.21 18.63 -7.12
CA ARG A 65 -19.53 19.16 -6.75
C ARG A 65 -20.55 19.02 -7.88
N ALA A 66 -20.13 19.21 -9.14
CA ALA A 66 -20.99 19.01 -10.29
C ALA A 66 -21.38 17.54 -10.49
N GLU A 67 -20.46 16.62 -10.26
CA GLU A 67 -20.65 15.18 -10.46
C GLU A 67 -21.39 14.49 -9.30
N LEU A 68 -21.01 14.79 -8.06
CA LEU A 68 -21.48 14.07 -6.86
C LEU A 68 -22.59 14.82 -6.11
N GLY A 69 -22.87 16.07 -6.50
CA GLY A 69 -23.92 16.88 -5.89
C GLY A 69 -23.72 17.06 -4.38
N ILE A 70 -24.71 16.66 -3.59
CA ILE A 70 -24.68 16.84 -2.12
C ILE A 70 -23.62 16.00 -1.42
N TRP A 71 -23.07 14.98 -2.08
CA TRP A 71 -22.03 14.10 -1.52
C TRP A 71 -20.62 14.70 -1.61
N ALA A 72 -20.45 15.82 -2.32
CA ALA A 72 -19.22 16.59 -2.31
C ALA A 72 -19.42 17.91 -1.57
N ALA A 73 -18.43 18.32 -0.79
CA ALA A 73 -18.43 19.61 -0.11
C ALA A 73 -18.65 20.78 -1.09
N VAL A 74 -19.19 21.88 -0.58
CA VAL A 74 -19.27 23.11 -1.37
C VAL A 74 -17.84 23.60 -1.67
N PRO A 75 -17.56 24.10 -2.88
CA PRO A 75 -16.26 24.70 -3.19
C PRO A 75 -15.84 25.71 -2.12
N ARG A 76 -14.56 25.67 -1.75
CA ARG A 76 -13.94 26.43 -0.63
C ARG A 76 -14.24 25.95 0.79
N THR A 77 -15.02 24.88 0.98
CA THR A 77 -15.33 24.35 2.33
C THR A 77 -14.81 22.93 2.57
N SER A 78 -14.18 22.30 1.59
CA SER A 78 -13.66 20.93 1.72
C SER A 78 -12.38 20.89 2.56
N SER A 79 -12.27 19.99 3.52
CA SER A 79 -11.03 19.73 4.26
C SER A 79 -9.84 19.32 3.36
N HIS A 80 -10.09 18.75 2.18
CA HIS A 80 -9.04 18.49 1.17
C HIS A 80 -8.43 19.76 0.57
N GLY A 81 -9.07 20.93 0.75
CA GLY A 81 -8.57 22.22 0.27
C GLY A 81 -7.50 22.86 1.15
N LEU A 82 -6.97 22.16 2.17
CA LEU A 82 -5.95 22.64 3.12
C LEU A 82 -6.41 23.74 4.10
N THR A 83 -7.72 24.01 4.16
CA THR A 83 -8.32 24.97 5.11
C THR A 83 -9.71 24.48 5.50
N PHE A 84 -9.99 24.33 6.78
CA PHE A 84 -11.28 23.86 7.27
C PHE A 84 -11.67 24.61 8.55
N ASN A 85 -12.89 25.15 8.60
CA ASN A 85 -13.38 25.95 9.74
C ASN A 85 -12.42 27.08 10.16
N GLY A 86 -11.84 27.79 9.18
CA GLY A 86 -10.99 28.96 9.42
C GLY A 86 -9.58 28.66 9.93
N ARG A 87 -9.13 27.41 9.88
CA ARG A 87 -7.78 26.97 10.25
C ARG A 87 -7.18 26.08 9.17
N ASP A 88 -5.85 25.98 9.17
CA ASP A 88 -5.16 25.00 8.34
C ASP A 88 -5.63 23.59 8.73
N MET A 89 -5.91 22.78 7.73
CA MET A 89 -6.36 21.39 7.90
C MET A 89 -6.11 20.66 6.60
N ALA A 90 -5.29 19.61 6.61
CA ALA A 90 -5.25 18.68 5.48
C ALA A 90 -6.19 17.50 5.74
N ALA A 91 -6.60 16.80 4.68
CA ALA A 91 -7.37 15.58 4.80
C ALA A 91 -6.84 14.48 3.88
N ILE A 92 -7.11 13.24 4.27
CA ILE A 92 -6.83 12.05 3.47
C ILE A 92 -8.06 11.13 3.53
N ASP A 93 -8.51 10.63 2.38
CA ASP A 93 -9.45 9.49 2.36
C ASP A 93 -8.67 8.20 2.21
N VAL A 94 -8.87 7.25 3.14
CA VAL A 94 -8.16 5.98 3.17
C VAL A 94 -9.07 4.87 2.67
N ASN A 95 -8.68 4.19 1.59
CA ASN A 95 -9.52 3.23 0.90
C ASN A 95 -9.74 1.94 1.71
N ASN A 96 -8.65 1.37 2.22
CA ASN A 96 -8.61 0.00 2.73
C ASN A 96 -8.51 -0.10 4.25
N TRP A 97 -8.96 0.91 5.01
CA TRP A 97 -8.90 0.88 6.48
C TRP A 97 -9.62 -0.35 7.08
N ARG A 98 -10.68 -0.85 6.43
CA ARG A 98 -11.41 -2.07 6.84
C ARG A 98 -10.51 -3.31 6.86
N ALA A 99 -9.45 -3.34 6.07
CA ALA A 99 -8.50 -4.46 6.05
C ALA A 99 -7.74 -4.63 7.37
N LEU A 100 -7.72 -3.61 8.25
CA LEU A 100 -7.11 -3.71 9.57
C LEU A 100 -7.79 -4.75 10.48
N ALA A 101 -9.04 -5.11 10.21
CA ALA A 101 -9.71 -6.28 10.78
C ALA A 101 -10.85 -6.75 9.85
N PRO A 102 -10.56 -7.61 8.85
CA PRO A 102 -11.51 -7.92 7.77
C PRO A 102 -12.79 -8.62 8.24
N TRP A 103 -12.78 -9.20 9.45
CA TRP A 103 -13.90 -9.93 10.04
C TRP A 103 -14.75 -9.08 10.99
N SER A 104 -14.37 -7.83 11.24
CA SER A 104 -15.06 -6.95 12.19
C SER A 104 -14.83 -5.48 11.86
N GLU A 105 -15.83 -4.85 11.25
CA GLU A 105 -15.76 -3.43 10.87
C GLU A 105 -15.56 -2.51 12.09
N SER A 106 -16.24 -2.79 13.21
CA SER A 106 -16.07 -2.03 14.45
C SER A 106 -14.64 -2.13 15.00
N LEU A 107 -14.01 -3.31 14.95
CA LEU A 107 -12.62 -3.49 15.35
C LEU A 107 -11.65 -2.85 14.36
N ALA A 108 -11.91 -2.94 13.05
CA ALA A 108 -11.09 -2.29 12.03
C ALA A 108 -11.10 -0.77 12.23
N TRP A 109 -12.28 -0.20 12.48
CA TRP A 109 -12.44 1.21 12.76
C TRP A 109 -11.71 1.61 14.04
N ALA A 110 -11.89 0.87 15.15
CA ALA A 110 -11.18 1.15 16.40
C ALA A 110 -9.65 1.12 16.23
N ARG A 111 -9.11 0.15 15.48
CA ARG A 111 -7.69 0.07 15.15
C ARG A 111 -7.22 1.26 14.31
N PHE A 112 -7.99 1.61 13.28
CA PHE A 112 -7.69 2.75 12.43
C PHE A 112 -7.65 4.07 13.21
N VAL A 113 -8.66 4.32 14.06
CA VAL A 113 -8.72 5.48 14.95
C VAL A 113 -7.51 5.54 15.89
N ALA A 114 -7.13 4.40 16.48
CA ALA A 114 -5.96 4.34 17.36
C ALA A 114 -4.67 4.68 16.61
N LEU A 115 -4.45 4.12 15.42
CA LEU A 115 -3.30 4.43 14.58
C LEU A 115 -3.25 5.91 14.18
N CYS A 116 -4.38 6.48 13.75
CA CYS A 116 -4.49 7.88 13.38
C CYS A 116 -4.09 8.79 14.54
N ARG A 117 -4.63 8.54 15.75
CA ARG A 117 -4.32 9.33 16.95
C ARG A 117 -2.85 9.26 17.34
N ILE A 118 -2.20 8.09 17.19
CA ILE A 118 -0.76 7.91 17.50
C ILE A 118 0.10 8.85 16.66
N VAL A 119 -0.21 9.01 15.36
CA VAL A 119 0.58 9.86 14.45
C VAL A 119 0.11 11.31 14.41
N GLY A 120 -0.97 11.64 15.13
CA GLY A 120 -1.50 13.00 15.25
C GLY A 120 -2.62 13.36 14.27
N PHE A 121 -3.18 12.38 13.54
CA PHE A 121 -4.41 12.60 12.77
C PHE A 121 -5.65 12.58 13.67
N ILE A 122 -6.64 13.37 13.27
CA ILE A 122 -8.00 13.34 13.82
C ILE A 122 -8.94 12.56 12.89
N VAL A 123 -10.03 12.08 13.47
CA VAL A 123 -11.10 11.32 12.79
C VAL A 123 -12.44 11.92 13.21
N ASP A 124 -13.51 11.62 12.47
CA ASP A 124 -14.88 11.98 12.86
C ASP A 124 -15.10 13.49 13.09
N PHE A 125 -14.49 14.32 12.24
CA PHE A 125 -14.52 15.78 12.36
C PHE A 125 -15.37 16.46 11.26
N VAL A 126 -16.03 15.67 10.43
CA VAL A 126 -16.96 16.10 9.36
C VAL A 126 -18.36 15.54 9.64
N SER A 127 -19.39 16.15 9.03
CA SER A 127 -20.78 15.69 9.16
C SER A 127 -21.42 15.59 7.76
N PRO A 128 -22.04 14.44 7.41
CA PRO A 128 -22.12 13.20 8.20
C PRO A 128 -20.75 12.55 8.42
N GLN A 129 -20.67 11.60 9.35
CA GLN A 129 -19.44 10.87 9.62
C GLN A 129 -18.98 10.10 8.38
N GLU A 130 -17.71 10.27 8.04
CA GLU A 130 -17.03 9.55 6.95
C GLU A 130 -15.91 8.70 7.54
N LEU A 131 -16.12 7.38 7.66
CA LEU A 131 -15.20 6.45 8.32
C LEU A 131 -13.86 6.24 7.60
N TRP A 132 -13.69 6.79 6.40
CA TRP A 132 -12.42 6.76 5.66
C TRP A 132 -11.65 8.08 5.76
N HIS A 133 -12.30 9.14 6.25
CA HIS A 133 -11.81 10.51 6.19
C HIS A 133 -11.03 10.88 7.45
N ILE A 134 -9.74 11.19 7.27
CA ILE A 134 -8.84 11.61 8.36
C ILE A 134 -8.36 13.04 8.13
N GLY A 135 -8.11 13.77 9.22
CA GLY A 135 -7.70 15.17 9.19
C GLY A 135 -6.36 15.39 9.90
N ASP A 136 -5.56 16.32 9.42
CA ASP A 136 -4.34 16.79 10.06
C ASP A 136 -4.51 18.26 10.49
N PRO A 137 -4.64 18.56 11.79
CA PRO A 137 -4.79 19.93 12.27
C PRO A 137 -3.49 20.75 12.20
N ASP A 138 -2.33 20.10 11.98
CA ASP A 138 -1.01 20.74 11.91
C ASP A 138 -0.25 20.37 10.62
N PRO A 139 -0.84 20.64 9.44
CA PRO A 139 -0.40 19.99 8.19
C PRO A 139 0.99 20.39 7.72
N TYR A 140 1.46 21.59 8.07
CA TYR A 140 2.78 22.10 7.67
C TYR A 140 3.88 21.82 8.71
N THR A 141 3.52 21.35 9.90
CA THR A 141 4.48 21.06 10.97
C THR A 141 4.97 19.63 10.87
N ILE A 142 6.26 19.45 10.53
CA ILE A 142 6.88 18.13 10.45
C ILE A 142 7.03 17.57 11.88
N PRO A 143 6.43 16.41 12.18
CA PRO A 143 6.51 15.83 13.52
C PRO A 143 7.93 15.32 13.80
N ALA A 144 8.37 15.38 15.05
CA ALA A 144 9.73 14.97 15.45
C ALA A 144 10.03 13.49 15.12
N PHE A 145 9.02 12.61 15.14
CA PHE A 145 9.21 11.20 14.75
C PHE A 145 9.54 11.01 13.27
N ALA A 146 9.31 12.02 12.42
CA ALA A 146 9.72 12.00 11.01
C ALA A 146 11.23 12.22 10.83
N VAL A 147 11.93 12.68 11.87
CA VAL A 147 13.39 12.80 11.93
C VAL A 147 14.03 11.50 12.43
N VAL A 148 13.23 10.53 12.89
CA VAL A 148 13.73 9.21 13.28
C VAL A 148 14.17 8.50 12.01
N THR A 149 15.49 8.38 11.85
CA THR A 149 16.12 7.50 10.87
C THR A 149 15.55 6.10 11.12
N ILE A 150 14.74 5.60 10.19
CA ILE A 150 14.32 4.20 10.21
C ILE A 150 15.61 3.40 10.11
N ASN A 151 16.00 2.74 11.20
CA ASN A 151 17.12 1.82 11.17
C ASN A 151 16.68 0.59 10.35
N PRO A 152 17.22 0.39 9.13
CA PRO A 152 16.79 -0.71 8.28
C PRO A 152 17.01 -2.08 8.94
N GLY A 153 17.97 -2.16 9.88
CA GLY A 153 18.26 -3.36 10.66
C GLY A 153 17.18 -3.74 11.67
N THR A 154 16.29 -2.82 12.05
CA THR A 154 15.12 -3.12 12.92
C THR A 154 13.83 -3.36 12.16
N THR A 155 13.83 -3.12 10.84
CA THR A 155 12.70 -3.35 9.93
C THR A 155 12.99 -4.46 8.91
N ARG A 156 14.17 -5.09 8.97
CA ARG A 156 14.44 -6.31 8.24
C ARG A 156 13.51 -7.38 8.80
N MET A 157 12.80 -8.11 7.93
CA MET A 157 12.35 -9.45 8.33
C MET A 157 13.57 -10.18 8.93
N PRO A 158 13.40 -11.00 9.97
CA PRO A 158 14.48 -11.84 10.46
C PRO A 158 15.18 -12.45 9.25
N GLU A 159 16.50 -12.30 9.15
CA GLU A 159 17.21 -13.15 8.20
C GLU A 159 16.87 -14.59 8.60
N PRO A 160 16.50 -15.46 7.64
CA PRO A 160 16.36 -16.87 7.96
C PRO A 160 17.69 -17.31 8.56
N GLU A 161 17.68 -17.65 9.85
CA GLU A 161 18.81 -18.28 10.49
C GLU A 161 19.11 -19.58 9.72
N GLU A 162 20.36 -20.05 9.74
CA GLU A 162 20.82 -21.25 9.03
C GLU A 162 20.13 -22.57 9.48
N ASP A 163 19.06 -22.48 10.28
CA ASP A 163 18.20 -23.55 10.77
C ASP A 163 16.82 -23.60 10.05
N ASP A 164 16.74 -23.19 8.78
CA ASP A 164 15.59 -23.46 7.90
C ASP A 164 15.54 -24.95 7.49
N MET A 165 15.45 -25.83 8.49
CA MET A 165 15.18 -27.24 8.26
C MET A 165 13.81 -27.37 7.60
N PRO A 166 13.70 -28.10 6.48
CA PRO A 166 12.42 -28.36 5.86
C PRO A 166 11.46 -28.95 6.89
N THR A 167 10.27 -28.36 7.01
CA THR A 167 9.24 -28.81 7.95
C THR A 167 8.10 -29.44 7.17
N ILE A 168 7.80 -30.70 7.48
CA ILE A 168 6.58 -31.36 7.02
C ILE A 168 5.46 -31.01 7.98
N ILE A 169 4.46 -30.31 7.48
CA ILE A 169 3.20 -30.03 8.16
C ILE A 169 2.29 -31.22 7.93
N SER A 170 1.85 -31.88 9.00
CA SER A 170 1.04 -33.11 8.94
C SER A 170 -0.29 -32.91 9.67
N SER A 171 -1.37 -33.40 9.06
CA SER A 171 -2.73 -33.30 9.61
C SER A 171 -3.65 -34.38 9.00
N PRO A 172 -4.88 -34.54 9.49
CA PRO A 172 -5.86 -35.45 8.89
C PRO A 172 -6.27 -35.10 7.44
N ILE A 173 -6.04 -33.86 6.97
CA ILE A 173 -6.39 -33.44 5.60
C ILE A 173 -5.25 -33.60 4.59
N GLY A 174 -4.08 -34.07 5.04
CA GLY A 174 -2.91 -34.25 4.19
C GLY A 174 -1.63 -33.68 4.80
N GLN A 175 -0.60 -33.59 3.97
CA GLN A 175 0.74 -33.12 4.34
C GLN A 175 1.20 -32.00 3.41
N SER A 176 1.99 -31.06 3.91
CA SER A 176 2.63 -29.99 3.12
C SER A 176 4.08 -29.82 3.53
N LEU A 177 4.95 -29.45 2.59
CA LEU A 177 6.34 -29.06 2.85
C LEU A 177 6.42 -27.55 3.03
N SER A 178 7.00 -27.11 4.14
CA SER A 178 7.37 -25.72 4.38
C SER A 178 8.88 -25.56 4.33
N ILE A 179 9.39 -24.73 3.41
CA ILE A 179 10.82 -24.42 3.28
C ILE A 179 11.00 -22.97 2.84
N GLY A 180 11.84 -22.20 3.55
CA GLY A 180 12.14 -20.81 3.20
C GLY A 180 10.89 -19.91 3.07
N GLY A 181 9.85 -20.17 3.87
CA GLY A 181 8.57 -19.46 3.81
C GLY A 181 7.60 -19.90 2.71
N VAL A 182 7.98 -20.84 1.84
CA VAL A 182 7.12 -21.42 0.81
C VAL A 182 6.44 -22.68 1.35
N VAL A 183 5.12 -22.79 1.17
CA VAL A 183 4.35 -23.98 1.55
C VAL A 183 3.85 -24.70 0.30
N VAL A 184 4.34 -25.91 0.08
CA VAL A 184 3.95 -26.77 -1.05
C VAL A 184 3.08 -27.92 -0.53
N PRO A 185 1.79 -28.00 -0.92
CA PRO A 185 0.95 -29.13 -0.55
C PRO A 185 1.41 -30.39 -1.28
N PHE A 186 1.48 -31.52 -0.57
CA PHE A 186 1.72 -32.81 -1.21
C PHE A 186 0.41 -33.38 -1.76
N PRO A 187 0.34 -33.70 -3.06
CA PRO A 187 -0.87 -34.24 -3.67
C PRO A 187 -1.14 -35.68 -3.22
N THR A 188 -0.12 -36.44 -2.78
CA THR A 188 -0.30 -37.80 -2.25
C THR A 188 0.57 -38.10 -1.02
N PRO A 189 0.14 -38.99 -0.11
CA PRO A 189 0.94 -39.39 1.06
C PRO A 189 2.29 -40.06 0.73
N ASP A 190 2.46 -40.61 -0.48
CA ASP A 190 3.69 -41.30 -0.89
C ASP A 190 4.81 -40.31 -1.30
N ASP A 191 4.47 -39.08 -1.71
CA ASP A 191 5.43 -38.01 -2.01
C ASP A 191 6.23 -37.54 -0.77
N VAL A 192 5.67 -37.79 0.42
CA VAL A 192 6.33 -37.48 1.69
C VAL A 192 7.41 -38.51 2.04
N LYS A 193 7.25 -39.76 1.60
CA LYS A 193 8.23 -40.83 1.84
C LYS A 193 9.50 -40.64 1.00
N SER A 194 9.37 -40.15 -0.23
CA SER A 194 10.53 -39.84 -1.08
C SER A 194 11.32 -38.65 -0.54
N THR A 195 10.64 -37.63 -0.01
CA THR A 195 11.24 -36.44 0.63
C THR A 195 11.98 -36.79 1.93
N LYS A 196 11.50 -37.78 2.69
CA LYS A 196 12.17 -38.31 3.88
C LYS A 196 13.40 -39.18 3.60
N SER A 197 13.59 -39.70 2.37
CA SER A 197 14.65 -40.68 2.08
C SER A 197 15.76 -40.20 1.14
N THR A 198 15.57 -39.13 0.37
CA THR A 198 16.53 -38.75 -0.70
C THR A 198 17.61 -37.75 -0.29
N THR A 199 17.46 -37.00 0.81
CA THR A 199 18.37 -35.88 1.12
C THR A 199 19.32 -36.09 2.28
N GLY A 200 19.16 -37.12 3.12
CA GLY A 200 20.01 -37.33 4.31
C GLY A 200 19.99 -36.18 5.32
N ALA A 201 19.16 -35.16 5.09
CA ALA A 201 19.01 -33.98 5.92
C ALA A 201 17.87 -34.21 6.93
N PRO A 202 18.04 -33.81 8.20
CA PRO A 202 16.95 -33.90 9.18
C PRO A 202 15.77 -33.03 8.74
N VAL A 203 14.58 -33.63 8.69
CA VAL A 203 13.31 -32.95 8.37
C VAL A 203 12.49 -32.89 9.66
N GLN A 204 11.97 -31.73 10.00
CA GLN A 204 11.10 -31.58 11.17
C GLN A 204 9.66 -31.96 10.80
N ILE A 205 8.95 -32.67 11.68
CA ILE A 205 7.51 -32.97 11.50
C ILE A 205 6.72 -32.13 12.49
N MET A 206 5.82 -31.29 11.96
CA MET A 206 4.84 -30.55 12.75
C MET A 206 3.46 -31.17 12.56
N GLU A 207 3.00 -31.91 13.57
CA GLU A 207 1.61 -32.39 13.62
C GLU A 207 0.68 -31.26 14.03
N THR A 208 -0.40 -31.06 13.26
CA THR A 208 -1.37 -29.99 13.49
C THR A 208 -2.80 -30.40 13.16
N THR A 209 -3.76 -29.57 13.56
CA THR A 209 -5.18 -29.79 13.27
C THR A 209 -5.52 -29.44 11.82
N SER A 210 -6.59 -30.04 11.27
CA SER A 210 -7.06 -29.73 9.91
C SER A 210 -7.36 -28.24 9.70
N VAL A 211 -7.90 -27.56 10.71
CA VAL A 211 -8.22 -26.13 10.65
C VAL A 211 -6.94 -25.29 10.52
N MET A 212 -5.92 -25.64 11.31
CA MET A 212 -4.64 -24.93 11.29
C MET A 212 -3.88 -25.21 9.99
N HIS A 213 -3.89 -26.45 9.49
CA HIS A 213 -3.26 -26.78 8.22
C HIS A 213 -3.90 -26.05 7.04
N SER A 214 -5.23 -26.03 6.94
CA SER A 214 -5.94 -25.22 5.93
C SER A 214 -5.63 -23.73 6.04
N SER A 215 -5.47 -23.21 7.27
CA SER A 215 -5.13 -21.80 7.47
C SER A 215 -3.74 -21.46 6.97
N ILE A 216 -2.77 -22.37 7.16
CA ILE A 216 -1.40 -22.22 6.66
C ILE A 216 -1.36 -22.24 5.14
N ILE A 217 -2.02 -23.21 4.50
CA ILE A 217 -2.12 -23.29 3.03
C ILE A 217 -2.77 -22.02 2.47
N ALA A 218 -3.85 -21.54 3.08
CA ALA A 218 -4.53 -20.32 2.66
C ALA A 218 -3.68 -19.06 2.87
N ALA A 219 -2.80 -19.03 3.87
CA ALA A 219 -1.88 -17.92 4.09
C ALA A 219 -0.77 -17.90 3.04
N ALA A 220 -0.18 -19.06 2.73
CA ALA A 220 0.82 -19.20 1.68
C ALA A 220 0.26 -18.80 0.30
N ALA A 221 -0.94 -19.28 -0.05
CA ALA A 221 -1.60 -18.90 -1.30
C ALA A 221 -1.87 -17.39 -1.42
N ARG A 222 -2.14 -16.71 -0.29
CA ARG A 222 -2.29 -15.23 -0.27
C ARG A 222 -0.95 -14.51 -0.43
N GLN A 223 0.13 -15.04 0.12
CA GLN A 223 1.47 -14.50 -0.06
C GLN A 223 1.96 -14.68 -1.50
N ASP A 224 1.71 -15.84 -2.11
CA ASP A 224 1.99 -16.09 -3.53
C ASP A 224 1.16 -15.17 -4.43
N ALA A 225 -0.11 -14.93 -4.11
CA ALA A 225 -0.96 -14.00 -4.85
C ALA A 225 -0.50 -12.53 -4.70
N ALA A 226 0.08 -12.15 -3.56
CA ALA A 226 0.65 -10.82 -3.34
C ALA A 226 2.00 -10.64 -4.04
N ALA A 227 2.82 -11.68 -4.12
CA ALA A 227 4.05 -11.72 -4.91
C ALA A 227 3.77 -11.78 -6.43
N ALA A 228 2.55 -12.14 -6.84
CA ALA A 228 2.12 -12.23 -8.23
C ALA A 228 1.52 -10.93 -8.80
N GLN A 229 1.66 -9.78 -8.13
CA GLN A 229 1.18 -8.51 -8.71
C GLN A 229 2.06 -8.15 -9.90
N LEU A 230 1.55 -8.41 -11.10
CA LEU A 230 2.27 -8.18 -12.34
C LEU A 230 2.71 -6.72 -12.46
N PRO A 231 3.90 -6.47 -13.03
CA PRO A 231 4.35 -5.12 -13.32
C PRO A 231 3.33 -4.35 -14.18
N ILE A 232 3.23 -3.04 -13.98
CA ILE A 232 2.38 -2.19 -14.82
C ILE A 232 3.14 -1.85 -16.10
N VAL A 233 2.54 -2.13 -17.25
CA VAL A 233 3.07 -1.73 -18.55
C VAL A 233 2.73 -0.26 -18.79
N VAL A 234 3.74 0.57 -19.05
CA VAL A 234 3.58 2.02 -19.24
C VAL A 234 3.96 2.39 -20.68
N TYR A 235 3.02 3.00 -21.40
CA TYR A 235 3.24 3.58 -22.73
C TYR A 235 3.52 5.09 -22.61
N ALA A 236 4.51 5.59 -23.35
CA ALA A 236 4.79 7.03 -23.40
C ALA A 236 3.79 7.77 -24.31
N GLN A 237 3.08 8.74 -23.75
CA GLN A 237 2.16 9.60 -24.50
C GLN A 237 2.94 10.49 -25.49
N GLY A 238 2.65 10.36 -26.78
CA GLY A 238 3.37 11.07 -27.84
C GLY A 238 4.83 10.63 -28.01
N GLY A 239 5.23 9.51 -27.38
CA GLY A 239 6.56 8.92 -27.51
C GLY A 239 6.74 8.20 -28.85
N ASN A 240 7.99 7.78 -29.10
CA ASN A 240 8.40 7.03 -30.30
C ASN A 240 7.99 5.54 -30.29
N GLY A 241 7.00 5.15 -29.48
CA GLY A 241 6.61 3.75 -29.26
C GLY A 241 7.40 3.02 -28.18
N THR A 242 8.23 3.72 -27.40
CA THR A 242 8.92 3.11 -26.25
C THR A 242 7.93 2.67 -25.17
N VAL A 243 8.11 1.45 -24.67
CA VAL A 243 7.33 0.85 -23.58
C VAL A 243 8.21 0.70 -22.35
N TYR A 244 7.61 0.89 -21.18
CA TYR A 244 8.26 0.79 -19.88
C TYR A 244 7.52 -0.20 -18.99
N ILE A 245 8.21 -0.70 -17.98
CA ILE A 245 7.62 -1.43 -16.86
C ILE A 245 7.72 -0.55 -15.61
N TYR A 246 6.61 -0.41 -14.89
CA TYR A 246 6.58 0.15 -13.55
C TYR A 246 6.34 -0.94 -12.50
N GLU A 247 7.32 -1.13 -11.62
CA GLU A 247 7.30 -2.14 -10.56
C GLU A 247 7.99 -1.61 -9.31
N ALA A 248 7.36 -1.79 -8.15
CA ALA A 248 7.93 -1.42 -6.85
C ALA A 248 8.49 0.02 -6.78
N GLY A 249 7.86 0.98 -7.48
CA GLY A 249 8.30 2.39 -7.50
C GLY A 249 9.43 2.69 -8.50
N ARG A 250 9.86 1.70 -9.29
CA ARG A 250 10.87 1.84 -10.35
C ARG A 250 10.22 1.83 -11.71
N ILE A 251 10.82 2.52 -12.68
CA ILE A 251 10.36 2.54 -14.07
C ILE A 251 11.54 2.24 -14.99
N ASP A 252 11.47 1.09 -15.64
CA ASP A 252 12.55 0.55 -16.45
C ASP A 252 12.09 0.36 -17.90
N TYR A 253 13.03 0.40 -18.84
CA TYR A 253 12.68 0.15 -20.24
C TYR A 253 12.26 -1.30 -20.44
N LEU A 254 11.14 -1.50 -21.12
CA LEU A 254 10.75 -2.80 -21.64
C LEU A 254 11.30 -2.93 -23.06
N THR A 255 12.46 -3.56 -23.18
CA THR A 255 13.18 -3.70 -24.45
C THR A 255 12.85 -4.97 -25.20
N GLU A 256 12.24 -5.95 -24.53
CA GLU A 256 11.89 -7.25 -25.10
C GLU A 256 10.39 -7.36 -25.40
N GLU A 257 10.04 -7.49 -26.67
CA GLU A 257 8.65 -7.61 -27.15
C GLU A 257 7.96 -8.88 -26.64
N THR A 258 8.71 -9.98 -26.46
CA THR A 258 8.20 -11.23 -25.89
C THR A 258 7.76 -11.08 -24.44
N VAL A 259 8.47 -10.27 -23.65
CA VAL A 259 8.13 -9.97 -22.25
C VAL A 259 6.87 -9.10 -22.19
N LEU A 260 6.72 -8.14 -23.12
CA LEU A 260 5.49 -7.36 -23.23
C LEU A 260 4.27 -8.25 -23.50
N HIS A 261 4.37 -9.16 -24.46
CA HIS A 261 3.27 -10.06 -24.79
C HIS A 261 2.94 -11.03 -23.65
N ASP A 262 3.94 -11.58 -22.95
CA ASP A 262 3.72 -12.43 -21.77
C ASP A 262 3.00 -11.67 -20.65
N LEU A 263 3.46 -10.46 -20.33
CA LEU A 263 2.86 -9.62 -19.30
C LEU A 263 1.39 -9.31 -19.62
N LEU A 264 1.09 -8.88 -20.85
CA LEU A 264 -0.28 -8.62 -21.28
C LEU A 264 -1.14 -9.89 -21.28
N ALA A 265 -0.60 -11.04 -21.70
CA ALA A 265 -1.30 -12.32 -21.69
C ALA A 265 -1.63 -12.80 -20.27
N ARG A 266 -0.77 -12.48 -19.29
CA ARG A 266 -0.98 -12.77 -17.87
C ARG A 266 -1.88 -11.77 -17.17
N GLY A 267 -2.32 -10.71 -17.87
CA GLY A 267 -3.25 -9.71 -17.36
C GLY A 267 -2.58 -8.53 -16.65
N ALA A 268 -1.33 -8.22 -16.99
CA ALA A 268 -0.66 -7.01 -16.52
C ALA A 268 -1.49 -5.78 -16.91
N GLN A 269 -1.64 -4.86 -15.95
CA GLN A 269 -2.30 -3.58 -16.23
C GLN A 269 -1.44 -2.77 -17.20
N SER A 270 -2.07 -2.01 -18.07
CA SER A 270 -1.38 -1.06 -18.93
C SER A 270 -1.94 0.35 -18.81
N VAL A 271 -1.05 1.34 -18.83
CA VAL A 271 -1.38 2.76 -18.68
C VAL A 271 -0.56 3.59 -19.66
N THR A 272 -1.02 4.79 -19.96
CA THR A 272 -0.28 5.76 -20.80
C THR A 272 0.09 6.97 -19.95
N TRP A 273 1.37 7.31 -19.89
CA TRP A 273 1.89 8.45 -19.10
C TRP A 273 2.55 9.50 -19.99
N PRO A 274 2.47 10.80 -19.64
CA PRO A 274 3.26 11.84 -20.28
C PRO A 274 4.78 11.55 -20.19
N GLN A 275 5.52 11.75 -21.28
CA GLN A 275 6.97 11.51 -21.29
C GLN A 275 7.71 12.27 -20.17
N GLY A 276 7.27 13.49 -19.85
CA GLY A 276 7.86 14.28 -18.76
C GLY A 276 7.73 13.65 -17.37
N GLU A 277 6.69 12.85 -17.12
CA GLU A 277 6.51 12.13 -15.85
C GLU A 277 7.43 10.92 -15.76
N ILE A 278 7.54 10.16 -16.87
CA ILE A 278 8.48 9.04 -17.01
C ILE A 278 9.92 9.53 -16.80
N ASP A 279 10.29 10.64 -17.45
CA ASP A 279 11.63 11.21 -17.35
C ASP A 279 11.94 11.72 -15.93
N SER A 280 10.94 12.29 -15.24
CA SER A 280 11.08 12.77 -13.87
C SER A 280 11.34 11.61 -12.90
N LEU A 281 10.59 10.50 -13.01
CA LEU A 281 10.80 9.31 -12.20
C LEU A 281 12.18 8.67 -12.46
N ARG A 282 12.60 8.59 -13.73
CA ARG A 282 13.90 8.03 -14.09
C ARG A 282 15.07 8.89 -13.60
N LYS A 283 14.92 10.22 -13.63
CA LYS A 283 15.91 11.14 -13.03
C LYS A 283 16.02 10.95 -11.52
N GLN A 284 14.89 10.76 -10.82
CA GLN A 284 14.89 10.47 -9.39
C GLN A 284 15.60 9.15 -9.07
N GLN A 285 15.50 8.14 -9.93
CA GLN A 285 16.18 6.85 -9.78
C GLN A 285 17.69 6.91 -10.03
N GLN A 286 18.18 7.90 -10.77
CA GLN A 286 19.62 8.07 -11.06
C GLN A 286 20.35 8.91 -9.99
N GLY A 287 19.59 9.62 -9.14
CA GLY A 287 20.12 10.46 -8.07
C GLY A 287 20.06 9.83 -6.67
N ALA A 288 19.63 8.57 -6.57
CA ALA A 288 19.52 7.76 -5.35
C ALA A 288 20.50 6.59 -5.41
#